data_AF-A0A6S7GEK0-F1
#
_entry.id   AF-A0A6S7GEK0-F1
#
_cell.length_a   1.000
_cell.length_b   1.000
_cell.length_c   1.000
_cell.angle_alpha   90.00
_cell.angle_beta   90.00
_cell.angle_gamma   90.00
#
_symmetry.space_group_name_H-M   'P 1'
#
loop_
_entity.id
_entity.type
_entity.pdbx_description
1 polymer ?
#
loop_
_entity_poly.entity_id
_entity_poly.type
_entity_poly.pdbx_seq_one_letter_code
_entity_poly.pdbx_strand_id
1 'polypeptide(L)'
;MDTNGGGWTLVYSYTFTNYDDFFEYSNAVTPRPAWSAPDADVEISNVAPLNETALGAMGFELWQNIGEEFLIKSNINDWIVCEPDGGSLVREVDGSLSCINIKNVATACEGVEPYRISWQSTCGPRIYASTSFYRFDGSKENCYPSHDPCNSGYTDNHKKNVLNPGGKIFLR
;
A
#
# COMPACT_ATOMS: atom_id res chain seq x y z
N MET A 1 -11.29 16.68 1.69
CA MET A 1 -10.37 15.78 2.43
C MET A 1 -11.24 14.83 3.22
N ASP A 2 -11.45 13.62 2.69
CA ASP A 2 -12.10 12.55 3.45
C ASP A 2 -11.00 11.84 4.24
N THR A 3 -10.75 12.36 5.44
CA THR A 3 -9.88 11.74 6.43
C THR A 3 -10.80 11.31 7.57
N ASN A 4 -11.07 10.02 7.69
CA ASN A 4 -11.94 9.46 8.72
C ASN A 4 -11.48 9.97 10.12
N GLY A 5 -12.18 10.96 10.68
CA GLY A 5 -11.88 11.53 12.01
C GLY A 5 -10.72 12.55 12.11
N GLY A 6 -10.08 12.98 11.02
CA GLY A 6 -8.95 13.93 11.07
C GLY A 6 -7.67 13.36 11.72
N GLY A 7 -6.61 14.18 11.85
CA GLY A 7 -5.36 13.80 12.53
C GLY A 7 -4.33 13.00 11.72
N TRP A 8 -4.58 12.78 10.44
CA TRP A 8 -3.74 11.94 9.58
C TRP A 8 -2.51 12.68 9.05
N THR A 9 -1.34 12.06 9.17
CA THR A 9 -0.08 12.55 8.58
C THR A 9 0.24 11.74 7.33
N LEU A 10 0.40 12.42 6.18
CA LEU A 10 0.85 11.77 4.94
C LEU A 10 2.33 11.37 5.07
N VAL A 11 2.62 10.08 5.02
CA VAL A 11 3.99 9.55 5.15
C VAL A 11 4.52 8.93 3.87
N TYR A 12 3.63 8.55 2.94
CA TYR A 12 4.04 7.88 1.71
C TYR A 12 3.08 8.15 0.57
N SER A 13 3.62 8.36 -0.63
CA SER A 13 2.89 8.55 -1.87
C SER A 13 3.67 7.86 -3.00
N TYR A 14 2.99 6.98 -3.73
CA TYR A 14 3.61 6.07 -4.71
C TYR A 14 2.84 6.00 -6.01
N THR A 15 3.55 5.58 -7.06
CA THR A 15 3.04 5.19 -8.38
C THR A 15 3.56 3.80 -8.74
N PHE A 16 3.28 3.35 -9.96
CA PHE A 16 3.73 2.08 -10.53
C PHE A 16 4.70 2.32 -11.68
N THR A 17 5.67 1.41 -11.88
CA THR A 17 6.59 1.45 -13.02
C THR A 17 5.96 0.94 -14.31
N ASN A 18 5.03 -0.02 -14.22
CA ASN A 18 4.32 -0.59 -15.37
C ASN A 18 2.86 -0.90 -15.02
N TYR A 19 2.04 0.15 -14.94
CA TYR A 19 0.64 0.02 -14.58
C TYR A 19 -0.21 -0.67 -15.66
N ASP A 20 0.11 -0.45 -16.93
CA ASP A 20 -0.66 -1.00 -18.05
C ASP A 20 -0.55 -2.54 -18.07
N ASP A 21 0.64 -3.07 -17.77
CA ASP A 21 0.89 -4.50 -17.56
C ASP A 21 1.15 -4.81 -16.08
N PHE A 22 0.13 -4.62 -15.25
CA PHE A 22 0.27 -4.61 -13.78
C PHE A 22 0.91 -5.88 -13.17
N PHE A 23 0.86 -7.01 -13.87
CA PHE A 23 1.35 -8.33 -13.41
C PHE A 23 2.66 -8.75 -14.04
N GLU A 24 3.26 -7.89 -14.84
CA GLU A 24 4.61 -8.13 -15.33
C GLU A 24 5.60 -7.95 -14.19
N TYR A 25 6.66 -8.76 -14.21
CA TYR A 25 7.75 -8.62 -13.24
C TYR A 25 8.40 -7.23 -13.31
N SER A 26 8.31 -6.56 -14.47
CA SER A 26 8.74 -5.18 -14.66
C SER A 26 7.92 -4.13 -13.88
N ASN A 27 6.79 -4.51 -13.29
CA ASN A 27 5.96 -3.63 -12.49
C ASN A 27 6.35 -3.65 -11.01
N ALA A 28 6.50 -2.45 -10.45
CA ALA A 28 6.89 -2.23 -9.06
C ALA A 28 6.22 -0.96 -8.52
N VAL A 29 5.98 -0.93 -7.21
CA VAL A 29 5.62 0.30 -6.49
C VAL A 29 6.86 1.18 -6.37
N THR A 30 6.77 2.44 -6.78
CA THR A 30 7.90 3.38 -6.79
C THR A 30 7.49 4.82 -6.43
N PRO A 31 8.35 5.62 -5.74
CA PRO A 31 9.54 5.16 -5.02
C PRO A 31 9.13 4.30 -3.82
N ARG A 32 10.05 3.56 -3.19
CA ARG A 32 9.76 2.79 -1.96
C ARG A 32 10.24 3.49 -0.69
N PRO A 33 9.60 3.30 0.47
CA PRO A 33 10.18 3.64 1.76
C PRO A 33 11.40 2.77 2.08
N ALA A 34 12.21 3.18 3.05
CA ALA A 34 13.39 2.45 3.50
C ALA A 34 13.07 1.23 4.40
N TRP A 35 11.89 0.60 4.25
CA TRP A 35 11.54 -0.64 4.94
C TRP A 35 12.34 -1.83 4.40
N SER A 36 12.38 -2.93 5.15
CA SER A 36 13.09 -4.15 4.76
C SER A 36 12.48 -4.79 3.51
N ALA A 37 13.23 -4.75 2.40
CA ALA A 37 12.88 -5.39 1.14
C ALA A 37 14.17 -5.67 0.33
N PRO A 38 14.90 -6.76 0.64
CA PRO A 38 16.23 -7.04 0.08
C PRO A 38 16.25 -7.25 -1.45
N ASP A 39 15.16 -7.73 -2.06
CA ASP A 39 15.10 -8.02 -3.50
C ASP A 39 14.47 -6.88 -4.31
N ALA A 40 14.02 -5.81 -3.65
CA ALA A 40 13.51 -4.62 -4.31
C ALA A 40 14.66 -3.77 -4.86
N ASP A 41 14.49 -3.25 -6.07
CA ASP A 41 15.51 -2.58 -6.90
C ASP A 41 15.09 -1.17 -7.34
N VAL A 42 13.87 -0.75 -6.97
CA VAL A 42 13.42 0.65 -7.15
C VAL A 42 14.07 1.58 -6.11
N GLU A 43 14.10 2.86 -6.46
CA GLU A 43 14.67 3.93 -5.64
C GLU A 43 13.99 4.02 -4.26
N ILE A 44 14.82 4.13 -3.22
CA ILE A 44 14.37 4.42 -1.86
C ILE A 44 14.18 5.93 -1.72
N SER A 45 13.03 6.35 -1.22
CA SER A 45 12.76 7.74 -0.85
C SER A 45 12.82 7.92 0.67
N ASN A 46 13.48 9.00 1.10
CA ASN A 46 13.46 9.51 2.47
C ASN A 46 12.97 10.97 2.51
N VAL A 47 12.29 11.42 1.46
CA VAL A 47 11.73 12.76 1.33
C VAL A 47 10.21 12.66 1.50
N ALA A 48 9.71 13.22 2.59
CA ALA A 48 8.28 13.25 2.87
C ALA A 48 7.51 13.95 1.73
N PRO A 49 6.42 13.35 1.22
CA PRO A 49 5.62 13.97 0.18
C PRO A 49 4.90 15.22 0.73
N LEU A 50 5.06 16.35 0.03
CA LEU A 50 4.47 17.63 0.46
C LEU A 50 2.95 17.69 0.32
N ASN A 51 2.37 16.80 -0.50
CA ASN A 51 0.94 16.67 -0.74
C ASN A 51 0.64 15.32 -1.39
N GLU A 52 -0.65 14.99 -1.56
CA GLU A 52 -1.10 13.71 -2.16
C GLU A 52 -0.74 13.54 -3.65
N THR A 53 -0.13 14.53 -4.32
CA THR A 53 0.31 14.41 -5.72
C THR A 53 1.83 14.32 -5.87
N ALA A 54 2.57 14.70 -4.82
CA ALA A 54 4.01 14.55 -4.77
C ALA A 54 4.35 13.11 -4.37
N LEU A 55 5.16 12.43 -5.17
CA LEU A 55 5.68 11.11 -4.83
C LEU A 55 6.80 11.24 -3.79
N GLY A 56 6.96 10.22 -2.95
CA GLY A 56 8.00 10.19 -1.93
C GLY A 56 7.55 9.49 -0.67
N ALA A 57 8.52 9.17 0.19
CA ALA A 57 8.30 8.56 1.49
C ALA A 57 9.08 9.32 2.56
N MET A 58 8.42 9.63 3.67
CA MET A 58 9.09 10.04 4.91
C MET A 58 10.02 8.90 5.34
N GLY A 59 11.19 9.25 5.93
CA GLY A 59 12.12 8.27 6.51
C GLY A 59 11.37 7.25 7.37
N PHE A 60 11.51 5.97 7.03
CA PHE A 60 10.68 4.90 7.56
C PHE A 60 10.84 4.75 9.08
N GLU A 61 12.04 5.03 9.60
CA GLU A 61 12.36 5.06 11.03
C GLU A 61 11.53 6.09 11.84
N LEU A 62 10.95 7.09 11.18
CA LEU A 62 10.12 8.10 11.81
C LEU A 62 8.65 7.67 11.92
N TRP A 63 8.21 6.66 11.17
CA TRP A 63 6.79 6.28 11.07
C TRP A 63 6.21 5.88 12.43
N GLN A 64 6.97 5.11 13.21
CA GLN A 64 6.58 4.71 14.57
C GLN A 64 6.36 5.89 15.54
N ASN A 65 6.96 7.06 15.27
CA ASN A 65 6.77 8.26 16.09
C ASN A 65 5.50 9.03 15.73
N ILE A 66 4.90 8.73 14.57
CA ILE A 66 3.65 9.35 14.13
C ILE A 66 2.47 8.59 14.71
N GLY A 67 2.49 7.26 14.61
CA GLY A 67 1.45 6.38 15.12
C GLY A 67 1.44 5.03 14.41
N GLU A 68 0.59 4.12 14.88
CA GLU A 68 0.52 2.74 14.36
C GLU A 68 -0.75 2.47 13.54
N GLU A 69 -1.76 3.35 13.62
CA GLU A 69 -2.96 3.25 12.78
C GLU A 69 -2.64 3.82 11.39
N PHE A 70 -3.08 3.15 10.33
CA PHE A 70 -2.79 3.57 8.97
C PHE A 70 -4.02 3.64 8.08
N LEU A 71 -4.02 4.64 7.20
CA LEU A 71 -5.01 4.84 6.14
C LEU A 71 -4.31 4.69 4.80
N ILE A 72 -4.84 3.82 3.95
CA ILE A 72 -4.39 3.68 2.56
C ILE A 72 -5.44 4.26 1.63
N LYS A 73 -5.03 5.24 0.82
CA LYS A 73 -5.84 5.77 -0.28
C LYS A 73 -5.21 5.40 -1.59
N SER A 74 -5.92 4.67 -2.45
CA SER A 74 -5.50 4.40 -3.82
C SER A 74 -6.53 4.92 -4.81
N ASN A 75 -6.10 5.36 -5.99
CA ASN A 75 -7.03 5.67 -7.08
C ASN A 75 -7.31 4.45 -7.98
N ILE A 76 -6.69 3.30 -7.68
CA ILE A 76 -6.91 2.04 -8.40
C ILE A 76 -7.50 0.93 -7.51
N ASN A 77 -7.49 1.10 -6.19
CA ASN A 77 -8.02 0.15 -5.21
C ASN A 77 -8.74 0.87 -4.06
N ASP A 78 -9.50 0.11 -3.28
CA ASP A 78 -10.37 0.59 -2.22
C ASP A 78 -9.61 1.15 -1.02
N TRP A 79 -10.19 2.18 -0.39
CA TRP A 79 -9.56 2.83 0.74
C TRP A 79 -9.86 2.07 2.02
N ILE A 80 -8.82 1.85 2.80
CA ILE A 80 -8.93 1.14 4.08
C ILE A 80 -8.30 1.95 5.19
N VAL A 81 -8.87 1.84 6.38
CA VAL A 81 -8.25 2.24 7.64
C VAL A 81 -7.99 0.98 8.42
N CYS A 82 -6.79 0.82 8.97
CA CYS A 82 -6.40 -0.35 9.74
C CYS A 82 -5.71 0.03 11.04
N GLU A 83 -6.07 -0.67 12.10
CA GLU A 83 -5.41 -0.64 13.41
C GLU A 83 -4.62 -1.94 13.63
N PRO A 84 -3.48 -1.88 14.35
CA PRO A 84 -2.74 -3.08 14.76
C PRO A 84 -3.58 -4.02 15.62
N ASP A 85 -3.59 -5.32 15.29
CA ASP A 85 -4.12 -6.40 16.13
C ASP A 85 -3.11 -7.56 16.20
N GLY A 86 -1.88 -7.22 16.57
CA GLY A 86 -0.74 -8.14 16.61
C GLY A 86 0.19 -8.04 15.39
N GLY A 87 -0.30 -7.58 14.24
CA GLY A 87 0.53 -7.16 13.10
C GLY A 87 0.79 -5.65 13.10
N SER A 88 1.82 -5.19 12.40
CA SER A 88 2.15 -3.77 12.30
C SER A 88 2.83 -3.41 10.98
N LEU A 89 2.34 -2.33 10.35
CA LEU A 89 2.98 -1.72 9.18
C LEU A 89 4.24 -0.92 9.56
N VAL A 90 4.21 -0.21 10.68
CA VAL A 90 5.29 0.72 11.04
C VAL A 90 6.45 0.05 11.78
N ARG A 91 6.23 -1.17 12.29
CA ARG A 91 7.24 -1.93 13.05
C ARG A 91 7.72 -3.21 12.36
N GLU A 92 7.29 -3.43 11.12
CA GLU A 92 7.61 -4.63 10.34
C GLU A 92 7.22 -5.96 11.02
N VAL A 93 5.99 -6.02 11.58
CA VAL A 93 5.52 -7.20 12.31
C VAL A 93 4.42 -7.91 11.52
N ASP A 94 4.65 -9.19 11.21
CA ASP A 94 3.63 -10.11 10.71
C ASP A 94 2.48 -10.25 11.73
N GLY A 95 1.23 -10.22 11.29
CA GLY A 95 0.11 -10.49 12.20
C GLY A 95 -1.24 -10.02 11.70
N SER A 96 -2.22 -10.02 12.61
CA SER A 96 -3.57 -9.56 12.31
C SER A 96 -3.68 -8.04 12.36
N LEU A 97 -4.67 -7.52 11.65
CA LEU A 97 -5.06 -6.12 11.61
C LEU A 97 -6.57 -6.05 11.76
N SER A 98 -7.07 -5.01 12.40
CA SER A 98 -8.48 -4.64 12.36
C SER A 98 -8.66 -3.55 11.31
N CYS A 99 -9.21 -3.89 10.14
CA CYS A 99 -9.40 -2.94 9.06
C CYS A 99 -10.87 -2.70 8.75
N ILE A 100 -11.17 -1.49 8.25
CA ILE A 100 -12.47 -1.13 7.69
C ILE A 100 -12.32 -0.57 6.27
N ASN A 101 -13.23 -0.92 5.38
CA ASN A 101 -13.33 -0.31 4.05
C ASN A 101 -14.09 1.01 4.19
N ILE A 102 -13.42 2.12 3.89
CA ILE A 102 -14.00 3.45 4.03
C ILE A 102 -14.45 4.05 2.69
N LYS A 103 -14.06 3.43 1.57
CA LYS A 103 -14.45 3.86 0.22
C LYS A 103 -14.15 2.79 -0.83
N ASN A 104 -15.19 2.37 -1.55
CA ASN A 104 -15.06 1.59 -2.77
C ASN A 104 -14.61 2.50 -3.92
N VAL A 105 -13.43 2.24 -4.48
CA VAL A 105 -12.82 2.98 -5.60
C VAL A 105 -12.80 2.15 -6.85
N ALA A 106 -12.43 0.88 -6.71
CA ALA A 106 -12.56 -0.10 -7.75
C ALA A 106 -14.01 -0.60 -7.79
N THR A 107 -14.47 -1.05 -8.95
CA THR A 107 -15.86 -1.48 -9.17
C THR A 107 -16.02 -3.00 -9.16
N ALA A 108 -14.94 -3.74 -8.94
CA ALA A 108 -14.96 -5.19 -9.02
C ALA A 108 -15.65 -5.82 -7.80
N CYS A 109 -15.40 -5.28 -6.60
CA CYS A 109 -16.00 -5.72 -5.34
C CYS A 109 -16.25 -4.52 -4.43
N GLU A 110 -17.13 -4.69 -3.44
CA GLU A 110 -17.48 -3.65 -2.48
C GLU A 110 -17.39 -4.18 -1.05
N GLY A 111 -16.89 -3.34 -0.13
CA GLY A 111 -16.93 -3.62 1.31
C GLY A 111 -16.04 -4.78 1.76
N VAL A 112 -15.05 -5.17 0.97
CA VAL A 112 -14.07 -6.19 1.35
C VAL A 112 -12.99 -5.54 2.21
N GLU A 113 -12.63 -6.24 3.29
CA GLU A 113 -11.69 -5.77 4.30
C GLU A 113 -10.55 -6.79 4.48
N PRO A 114 -9.28 -6.39 4.32
CA PRO A 114 -8.16 -7.23 4.73
C PRO A 114 -8.09 -7.31 6.25
N TYR A 115 -7.44 -8.34 6.79
CA TYR A 115 -7.31 -8.49 8.25
C TYR A 115 -5.92 -8.97 8.68
N ARG A 116 -4.93 -8.98 7.78
CA ARG A 116 -3.55 -9.38 8.08
C ARG A 116 -2.55 -8.55 7.31
N ILE A 117 -1.35 -8.43 7.88
CA ILE A 117 -0.15 -7.96 7.20
C ILE A 117 0.93 -9.04 7.24
N SER A 118 1.73 -9.11 6.18
CA SER A 118 2.93 -9.94 6.13
C SER A 118 4.12 -9.22 5.50
N TRP A 119 5.28 -9.45 6.09
CA TRP A 119 6.62 -9.00 5.72
C TRP A 119 7.51 -10.14 5.19
N GLN A 120 6.92 -11.31 4.92
CA GLN A 120 7.66 -12.49 4.44
C GLN A 120 8.17 -12.34 2.99
N SER A 121 7.61 -11.41 2.23
CA SER A 121 8.06 -11.09 0.87
C SER A 121 9.35 -10.29 0.93
N THR A 122 10.34 -10.69 0.13
CA THR A 122 11.62 -9.99 0.00
C THR A 122 11.52 -8.68 -0.80
N CYS A 123 10.36 -8.39 -1.39
CA CYS A 123 10.12 -7.22 -2.23
C CYS A 123 9.31 -6.10 -1.55
N GLY A 124 8.71 -6.36 -0.38
CA GLY A 124 7.91 -5.39 0.36
C GLY A 124 6.68 -6.02 1.06
N PRO A 125 5.95 -5.25 1.88
CA PRO A 125 4.85 -5.78 2.67
C PRO A 125 3.61 -6.11 1.85
N ARG A 126 2.82 -7.05 2.36
CA ARG A 126 1.50 -7.43 1.82
C ARG A 126 0.43 -7.29 2.90
N ILE A 127 -0.66 -6.61 2.58
CA ILE A 127 -1.90 -6.58 3.37
C ILE A 127 -2.92 -7.47 2.67
N TYR A 128 -3.53 -8.38 3.42
CA TYR A 128 -4.29 -9.49 2.85
C TYR A 128 -5.42 -10.00 3.75
N ALA A 129 -6.34 -10.76 3.17
CA ALA A 129 -7.27 -11.63 3.91
C ALA A 129 -6.98 -13.08 3.50
N SER A 130 -7.60 -13.55 2.41
CA SER A 130 -7.31 -14.84 1.79
C SER A 130 -6.14 -14.73 0.81
N THR A 131 -6.06 -13.61 0.09
CA THR A 131 -5.04 -13.29 -0.91
C THR A 131 -4.65 -11.81 -0.81
N SER A 132 -3.77 -11.32 -1.68
CA SER A 132 -3.28 -9.94 -1.63
C SER A 132 -4.41 -8.92 -1.84
N PHE A 133 -4.64 -8.03 -0.88
CA PHE A 133 -5.48 -6.84 -1.07
C PHE A 133 -4.63 -5.65 -1.52
N TYR A 134 -3.53 -5.41 -0.79
CA TYR A 134 -2.42 -4.55 -1.20
C TYR A 134 -1.10 -5.33 -1.13
N ARG A 135 -0.25 -5.20 -2.14
CA ARG A 135 1.13 -5.71 -2.12
C ARG A 135 2.07 -4.62 -2.64
N PHE A 136 3.00 -4.20 -1.80
CA PHE A 136 3.90 -3.07 -2.03
C PHE A 136 5.27 -3.53 -2.51
N ASP A 137 5.28 -4.38 -3.54
CA ASP A 137 6.52 -4.92 -4.09
C ASP A 137 7.29 -3.85 -4.87
N GLY A 138 8.56 -3.64 -4.51
CA GLY A 138 9.45 -2.66 -5.14
C GLY A 138 10.54 -3.27 -6.04
N SER A 139 10.29 -4.44 -6.64
CA SER A 139 11.25 -5.11 -7.53
C SER A 139 10.72 -5.15 -8.96
N LYS A 140 11.53 -4.79 -9.95
CA LYS A 140 11.20 -4.89 -11.39
C LYS A 140 11.65 -6.20 -12.05
N GLU A 141 12.10 -7.18 -11.26
CA GLU A 141 12.71 -8.41 -11.80
C GLU A 141 12.09 -9.71 -11.24
N ASN A 142 11.66 -9.72 -9.97
CA ASN A 142 11.32 -10.98 -9.28
C ASN A 142 9.89 -11.02 -8.70
N CYS A 143 9.22 -9.87 -8.64
CA CYS A 143 7.98 -9.66 -7.89
C CYS A 143 7.02 -8.79 -8.68
N TYR A 144 5.82 -8.57 -8.16
CA TYR A 144 4.85 -7.66 -8.77
C TYR A 144 3.83 -7.17 -7.73
N PRO A 145 3.42 -5.89 -7.79
CA PRO A 145 2.42 -5.36 -6.89
C PRO A 145 1.05 -5.98 -7.12
N SER A 146 0.16 -5.81 -6.15
CA SER A 146 -1.22 -6.31 -6.21
C SER A 146 -2.14 -5.32 -5.52
N HIS A 147 -3.20 -4.94 -6.21
CA HIS A 147 -4.20 -3.98 -5.77
C HIS A 147 -5.59 -4.57 -6.05
N ASP A 148 -5.96 -5.62 -5.33
CA ASP A 148 -7.18 -6.40 -5.59
C ASP A 148 -8.26 -6.10 -4.53
N PRO A 149 -9.30 -5.30 -4.86
CA PRO A 149 -10.38 -5.00 -3.93
C PRO A 149 -11.20 -6.24 -3.56
N CYS A 150 -11.11 -7.32 -4.33
CA CYS A 150 -11.89 -8.54 -4.10
C CYS A 150 -11.17 -9.54 -3.21
N ASN A 151 -9.87 -9.34 -2.93
CA ASN A 151 -9.08 -10.28 -2.13
C ASN A 151 -9.17 -11.72 -2.66
N SER A 152 -9.24 -11.85 -3.97
CA SER A 152 -9.59 -13.07 -4.69
C SER A 152 -8.37 -13.77 -5.29
N GLY A 153 -7.23 -13.08 -5.33
CA GLY A 153 -6.02 -13.52 -6.02
C GLY A 153 -6.11 -13.27 -7.52
N TYR A 154 -7.24 -12.76 -8.00
CA TYR A 154 -7.35 -12.25 -9.35
C TYR A 154 -6.63 -10.92 -9.42
N THR A 155 -5.79 -10.87 -10.43
CA THR A 155 -4.87 -9.81 -10.68
C THR A 155 -5.60 -8.61 -11.30
N ASP A 156 -6.63 -8.83 -12.11
CA ASP A 156 -7.22 -7.75 -12.93
C ASP A 156 -8.35 -6.92 -12.30
N ASN A 157 -8.55 -7.01 -10.98
CA ASN A 157 -9.69 -6.35 -10.32
C ASN A 157 -9.47 -4.88 -9.96
N HIS A 158 -8.23 -4.38 -10.08
CA HIS A 158 -7.97 -2.96 -9.89
C HIS A 158 -8.67 -2.12 -10.96
N LYS A 159 -9.04 -0.89 -10.61
CA LYS A 159 -9.61 0.05 -11.56
C LYS A 159 -8.59 0.35 -12.65
N LYS A 160 -9.01 0.27 -13.93
CA LYS A 160 -8.19 0.51 -15.13
C LYS A 160 -8.31 1.93 -15.66
N ASN A 161 -7.41 2.31 -16.58
CA ASN A 161 -7.43 3.59 -17.32
C ASN A 161 -7.44 4.82 -16.38
N VAL A 162 -6.64 4.78 -15.32
CA VAL A 162 -6.56 5.83 -14.31
C VAL A 162 -5.39 6.75 -14.62
N LEU A 163 -5.64 8.05 -14.69
CA LEU A 163 -4.58 9.05 -14.82
C LEU A 163 -3.75 9.08 -13.53
N ASN A 164 -2.43 8.94 -13.65
CA ASN A 164 -1.48 8.90 -12.53
C ASN A 164 -1.85 7.82 -11.50
N PRO A 165 -1.82 6.52 -11.87
CA PRO A 165 -2.21 5.43 -10.99
C PRO A 165 -1.27 5.32 -9.80
N GLY A 166 -1.81 5.11 -8.60
CA GLY A 166 -0.98 5.08 -7.40
C GLY A 166 -1.78 5.05 -6.10
N GLY A 167 -1.10 5.41 -5.02
CA GLY A 167 -1.71 5.50 -3.71
C GLY A 167 -0.87 6.24 -2.69
N LYS A 168 -1.42 6.32 -1.49
CA LYS A 168 -0.89 7.04 -0.34
C LYS A 168 -1.08 6.25 0.91
N ILE A 169 -0.14 6.39 1.84
CA ILE A 169 -0.29 5.91 3.21
C ILE A 169 -0.20 7.11 4.14
N PHE A 170 -1.14 7.16 5.07
CA PHE A 170 -1.20 8.11 6.16
C PHE A 170 -1.13 7.35 7.49
N LEU A 171 -0.56 7.98 8.51
CA LEU A 171 -0.48 7.44 9.88
C LEU A 171 -1.15 8.37 10.89
N ARG A 172 -1.61 7.81 12.00
CA ARG A 172 -2.01 8.52 13.22
C ARG A 172 -1.87 7.66 14.47
#